data_AF-A0A953B1B7-F1
#
_entry.id   AF-A0A953B1B7-F1
#
_cell.length_a   1.000
_cell.length_b   1.000
_cell.length_c   1.000
_cell.angle_alpha   90.00
_cell.angle_beta   90.00
_cell.angle_gamma   90.00
#
_symmetry.space_group_name_H-M   'P 1'
#
loop_
_entity.id
_entity.type
_entity.pdbx_description
1 polymer ?
#
loop_
_entity_poly.entity_id
_entity_poly.type
_entity_poly.pdbx_seq_one_letter_code
_entity_poly.pdbx_strand_id
1 'polypeptide(L)' 'AGPPAGPRAPGARPGGAPRPVVLSYGLVMVSAALRVAAPFAEGAAYERTLAAAGTLWSVAFAVFTVVYLPILLAPRRST' A
#
# COMPACT_ATOMS: atom_id res chain seq x y z
N ALA A 1 -42.29 16.83 21.74
CA ALA A 1 -40.94 17.38 21.90
C ALA A 1 -39.95 16.34 21.40
N GLY A 2 -39.29 16.57 20.25
CA GLY A 2 -38.30 15.64 19.70
C GLY A 2 -36.97 15.71 20.46
N PRO A 3 -36.15 14.65 20.46
CA PRO A 3 -34.88 14.63 21.18
C PRO A 3 -33.92 15.71 20.66
N PRO A 4 -33.11 16.35 21.53
CA PRO A 4 -32.16 17.37 21.12
C PRO A 4 -31.08 16.75 20.22
N ALA A 5 -30.81 17.39 19.08
CA ALA A 5 -29.73 17.00 18.17
C ALA A 5 -28.38 17.05 18.92
N GLY A 6 -27.83 15.87 19.22
CA GLY A 6 -26.51 15.75 19.82
C GLY A 6 -25.40 16.30 18.91
N PRO A 7 -24.26 16.72 19.49
CA PRO A 7 -23.14 17.27 18.72
C PRO A 7 -22.64 16.24 17.69
N ARG A 8 -22.62 16.64 16.41
CA ARG A 8 -21.98 15.86 15.33
C ARG A 8 -20.50 15.71 15.67
N ALA A 9 -20.01 14.47 15.68
CA ALA A 9 -18.60 14.17 15.92
C ALA A 9 -17.70 15.06 15.01
N PRO A 10 -16.65 15.71 15.53
CA PRO A 10 -15.74 16.51 14.72
C PRO A 10 -15.22 15.66 13.56
N GLY A 11 -15.45 16.18 12.35
CA GLY A 11 -15.43 15.43 11.11
C GLY A 11 -14.19 14.55 10.96
N ALA A 12 -14.44 13.33 10.48
CA ALA A 12 -13.45 12.54 9.77
C ALA A 12 -12.89 13.41 8.65
N ARG A 13 -11.78 14.10 8.91
CA ARG A 13 -11.06 14.82 7.87
C ARG A 13 -10.63 13.73 6.88
N PRO A 14 -10.97 13.83 5.58
CA PRO A 14 -10.46 12.91 4.59
C PRO A 14 -8.95 13.17 4.49
N GLY A 15 -8.19 12.53 5.38
CA GLY A 15 -6.75 12.51 5.31
C GLY A 15 -6.40 11.74 4.05
N GLY A 16 -6.01 12.46 3.00
CA GLY A 16 -5.50 11.83 1.79
C GLY A 16 -4.37 10.87 2.17
N ALA A 17 -4.38 9.68 1.58
CA ALA A 17 -3.36 8.68 1.85
C ALA A 17 -1.96 9.28 1.61
N PRO A 18 -0.97 8.99 2.48
CA PRO A 18 0.38 9.47 2.28
C PRO A 18 0.89 9.07 0.88
N ARG A 19 1.56 10.00 0.17
CA ARG A 19 2.14 9.73 -1.16
C ARG A 19 2.93 8.40 -1.26
N PRO A 20 3.73 8.01 -0.25
CA PRO A 20 4.44 6.72 -0.30
C PRO A 20 3.52 5.50 -0.27
N VAL A 21 2.36 5.61 0.39
CA VAL A 21 1.35 4.55 0.44
C VAL A 21 0.69 4.38 -0.93
N VAL A 22 0.38 5.49 -1.61
CA VAL A 22 -0.15 5.47 -2.97
C VAL A 22 0.86 4.83 -3.94
N LEU A 23 2.14 5.19 -3.84
CA LEU A 23 3.20 4.62 -4.68
C LEU A 23 3.36 3.11 -4.46
N SER A 24 3.47 2.67 -3.20
CA SER A 24 3.62 1.24 -2.88
C SER A 24 2.40 0.42 -3.29
N TYR A 25 1.18 0.97 -3.14
CA TYR A 25 -0.03 0.33 -3.64
C TYR A 25 -0.01 0.18 -5.17
N GLY A 26 0.39 1.24 -5.90
CA GLY A 26 0.53 1.19 -7.36
C GLY A 26 1.55 0.13 -7.81
N LEU A 27 2.70 0.04 -7.14
CA LEU A 27 3.73 -0.96 -7.44
C LEU A 27 3.23 -2.40 -7.21
N VAL A 28 2.51 -2.65 -6.11
CA VAL A 28 1.89 -3.96 -5.84
C VAL A 28 0.86 -4.31 -6.91
N MET A 29 0.04 -3.35 -7.34
CA MET A 29 -0.97 -3.58 -8.36
C MET A 29 -0.37 -3.93 -9.72
N VAL A 30 0.66 -3.21 -10.17
CA VAL A 30 1.38 -3.54 -11.41
C VAL A 30 2.04 -4.91 -11.28
N SER A 31 2.60 -5.21 -10.12
CA SER A 31 3.26 -6.49 -9.84
C SER A 31 2.27 -7.66 -9.89
N ALA A 32 1.06 -7.48 -9.35
CA ALA A 32 -0.03 -8.45 -9.44
C ALA A 32 -0.52 -8.64 -10.88
N ALA A 33 -0.70 -7.56 -11.64
CA ALA A 33 -1.08 -7.61 -13.04
C ALA A 33 -0.05 -8.39 -13.88
N LEU A 34 1.25 -8.18 -13.63
CA LEU A 34 2.32 -8.96 -14.29
C LEU A 34 2.23 -10.46 -13.98
N ARG A 35 1.85 -10.85 -12.75
CA ARG A 35 1.65 -12.28 -12.41
C ARG A 35 0.44 -12.89 -13.10
N VAL A 36 -0.62 -12.11 -13.27
CA VAL A 36 -1.80 -12.53 -14.04
C VAL A 36 -1.47 -12.63 -15.53
N ALA A 37 -0.62 -11.72 -16.04
CA ALA A 37 -0.16 -11.72 -17.43
C ALA A 37 0.91 -12.80 -17.73
N ALA A 38 1.68 -13.22 -16.72
CA ALA A 38 2.77 -14.17 -16.86
C ALA A 38 2.39 -15.48 -17.60
N PRO A 39 1.30 -16.19 -17.28
CA PRO A 39 0.93 -17.43 -17.98
C PRO A 39 0.58 -17.24 -19.47
N PHE A 40 0.36 -16.01 -19.94
CA PHE A 40 0.17 -15.71 -21.36
C PHE A 40 1.49 -15.52 -22.12
N ALA A 41 2.62 -15.53 -21.40
CA ALA A 41 3.96 -15.49 -21.97
C ALA A 41 4.59 -16.89 -21.93
N GLU A 42 5.28 -17.28 -23.00
CA GLU A 42 5.93 -18.59 -23.10
C GLU A 42 7.46 -18.49 -22.91
N GLY A 43 8.06 -19.59 -22.44
CA GLY A 43 9.52 -19.75 -22.35
C GLY A 43 10.22 -18.67 -21.53
N ALA A 44 11.26 -18.04 -22.10
CA ALA A 44 12.07 -17.04 -21.41
C ALA A 44 11.30 -15.76 -21.05
N ALA A 45 10.18 -15.47 -21.73
CA ALA A 45 9.35 -14.32 -21.42
C ALA A 45 8.55 -14.53 -20.11
N TYR A 46 8.15 -15.77 -19.81
CA TYR A 46 7.51 -16.13 -18.54
C TYR A 46 8.42 -15.81 -17.35
N GLU A 47 9.67 -16.31 -17.39
CA GLU A 47 10.63 -16.11 -16.30
C GLU A 47 10.99 -14.64 -16.10
N ARG A 48 11.20 -13.88 -17.19
CA ARG A 48 11.46 -12.44 -17.10
C ARG A 48 10.27 -11.68 -16.52
N THR A 49 9.04 -12.07 -16.89
CA THR A 49 7.81 -11.43 -16.38
C THR A 49 7.66 -11.70 -14.88
N LEU A 50 7.91 -12.93 -14.44
CA LEU A 50 7.89 -13.28 -13.01
C LEU A 50 9.01 -12.60 -12.23
N ALA A 51 10.22 -12.50 -12.77
CA ALA A 51 11.32 -11.78 -12.15
C ALA A 51 11.00 -10.29 -12.01
N ALA A 52 10.46 -9.66 -13.06
CA ALA A 52 10.00 -8.27 -13.02
C ALA A 52 8.86 -8.05 -12.02
N ALA A 53 7.90 -8.98 -11.94
CA ALA A 53 6.87 -8.93 -10.92
C ALA A 53 7.47 -9.05 -9.51
N GLY A 54 8.42 -9.95 -9.31
CA GLY A 54 9.13 -10.14 -8.05
C GLY A 54 9.86 -8.87 -7.59
N THR A 55 10.67 -8.26 -8.48
CA THR A 55 11.40 -7.04 -8.15
C THR A 55 10.46 -5.89 -7.81
N LEU A 56 9.36 -5.73 -8.55
CA LEU A 56 8.39 -4.68 -8.27
C LEU A 56 7.70 -4.85 -6.91
N TRP A 57 7.41 -6.09 -6.52
CA TRP A 57 6.89 -6.38 -5.18
C TRP A 57 7.94 -6.05 -4.12
N SER A 58 9.18 -6.50 -4.28
CA SER A 58 10.26 -6.22 -3.32
C SER A 58 10.48 -4.72 -3.13
N VAL A 59 10.45 -3.93 -4.21
CA VAL A 59 10.55 -2.46 -4.13
C VAL A 59 9.36 -1.88 -3.39
N ALA A 60 8.13 -2.32 -3.68
CA ALA A 60 6.94 -1.86 -2.96
C ALA A 60 7.03 -2.14 -1.46
N PHE A 61 7.51 -3.34 -1.10
CA PHE A 61 7.69 -3.77 0.28
C PHE A 61 8.81 -2.99 0.98
N ALA A 62 9.91 -2.70 0.29
CA ALA A 62 10.98 -1.86 0.80
C ALA A 62 10.50 -0.43 1.10
N VAL A 63 9.73 0.18 0.17
CA VAL A 63 9.10 1.49 0.38
C VAL A 63 8.16 1.45 1.58
N PHE A 64 7.28 0.45 1.65
CA PHE A 64 6.38 0.28 2.78
C PHE A 64 7.16 0.19 4.09
N THR A 65 8.18 -0.65 4.14
CA THR A 65 9.01 -0.86 5.33
C THR A 65 9.68 0.44 5.76
N VAL A 66 10.37 1.15 4.87
CA VAL A 66 11.05 2.41 5.22
C VAL A 66 10.07 3.48 5.72
N VAL A 67 8.84 3.49 5.21
CA VAL A 67 7.81 4.46 5.62
C VAL A 67 7.15 4.08 6.95
N TYR A 68 6.83 2.80 7.15
CA TYR A 68 6.11 2.32 8.34
C TYR A 68 7.03 2.03 9.52
N LEU A 69 8.26 1.60 9.27
CA LEU A 69 9.24 1.27 10.31
C LEU A 69 9.46 2.40 11.33
N PRO A 70 9.68 3.68 10.94
CA PRO A 70 9.83 4.75 11.92
C PRO A 70 8.55 5.00 12.73
N ILE A 71 7.36 4.74 12.18
CA ILE A 71 6.08 4.88 12.89
C ILE A 71 5.96 3.80 13.97
N LEU A 72 6.41 2.57 13.67
CA LEU A 72 6.41 1.45 14.60
C LEU A 72 7.49 1.58 15.69
N LEU A 73 8.65 2.12 15.32
CA LEU A 73 9.78 2.34 16.23
C LEU A 73 9.66 3.64 17.04
N ALA A 74 8.76 4.55 16.65
CA ALA A 74 8.48 5.75 17.43
C ALA A 74 8.05 5.36 18.85
N PRO A 75 8.67 5.91 19.91
CA PRO A 75 8.32 5.60 21.28
C PRO A 75 6.84 5.88 21.51
N ARG A 76 6.06 4.82 21.75
CA ARG A 76 4.70 4.97 22.26
C ARG A 76 4.86 5.50 23.67
N ARG A 77 4.68 6.81 23.87
CA ARG A 77 4.58 7.40 25.22
C ARG A 77 3.38 6.75 25.91
N SER A 78 3.62 5.65 26.61
CA SER A 78 2.77 5.23 27.72
C SER A 78 3.11 6.18 28.87
N THR A 79 2.31 7.22 29.02
CA THR A 79 2.27 8.00 30.26
C THR A 79 1.22 7.35 31.15
#